data_AF-A0A4P5RJY0-F1
#
_entry.id   AF-A0A4P5RJY0-F1
#
_cell.length_a   1.000
_cell.length_b   1.000
_cell.length_c   1.000
_cell.angle_alpha   90.00
_cell.angle_beta   90.00
_cell.angle_gamma   90.00
#
_symmetry.space_group_name_H-M   'P 1'
#
loop_
_entity.id
_entity.type
_entity.pdbx_description
1 polymer ?
#
loop_
_entity_poly.entity_id
_entity_poly.type
_entity_poly.pdbx_seq_one_letter_code
_entity_poly.pdbx_strand_id
1 'polypeptide(L)'
;MILHLLSRESWAEAQANRQLVVPSVATEGFAHCSTEHQIVDVANKYFRGVHNMVLLKIDPTKLTSQLKFEPPAHLDGSPTLPHEPLFPHVYGPINLDAVLEVIDFPCDSNGHFSAPPQLNTFNVVNIASAPHHWQRAAELSVSEWKKYFPNDTVQTYFDLYGLTGQYEGHFAETYIAVNPEDELLGMATLVDDDELPESNEPGPWLAAVLTVPSKRQNGVGSTLVQQVVKRAHQHGHRELFLYTADEQEWYAKKGWIPTRETELNGIAHTVMSLPL
;
A
#
# COMPACT_ATOMS: atom_id res chain seq x y z
N MET A 1 1.25 -10.10 -9.81
CA MET A 1 0.16 -10.97 -9.36
C MET A 1 -1.13 -10.19 -9.37
N ILE A 2 -2.24 -10.82 -9.76
CA ILE A 2 -3.60 -10.27 -9.67
C ILE A 2 -4.52 -11.31 -9.04
N LEU A 3 -5.68 -10.88 -8.57
CA LEU A 3 -6.65 -11.70 -7.84
C LEU A 3 -7.99 -11.71 -8.56
N HIS A 4 -8.65 -12.86 -8.63
CA HIS A 4 -10.03 -12.96 -9.10
C HIS A 4 -10.89 -13.63 -8.03
N LEU A 5 -12.00 -12.99 -7.68
CA LEU A 5 -12.96 -13.47 -6.68
C LEU A 5 -14.14 -14.15 -7.38
N LEU A 6 -14.44 -15.38 -6.99
CA LEU A 6 -15.55 -16.18 -7.50
C LEU A 6 -16.04 -17.16 -6.44
N SER A 7 -17.19 -17.80 -6.67
CA SER A 7 -17.67 -18.88 -5.80
C SER A 7 -16.88 -20.17 -6.01
N ARG A 8 -16.83 -21.01 -4.97
CA ARG A 8 -16.22 -22.34 -5.03
C ARG A 8 -16.81 -23.18 -6.16
N GLU A 9 -18.11 -23.09 -6.37
CA GLU A 9 -18.83 -23.86 -7.38
C GLU A 9 -18.39 -23.45 -8.79
N SER A 10 -18.33 -22.14 -9.06
CA SER A 10 -17.82 -21.61 -10.34
C SER A 10 -16.37 -22.00 -10.58
N TRP A 11 -15.55 -22.07 -9.53
CA TRP A 11 -14.18 -22.57 -9.64
C TRP A 11 -14.14 -24.07 -9.99
N ALA A 12 -14.94 -24.90 -9.33
CA ALA A 12 -15.02 -26.34 -9.62
C ALA A 12 -15.47 -26.60 -11.06
N GLU A 13 -16.44 -25.82 -11.56
CA GLU A 13 -16.87 -25.87 -12.96
C GLU A 13 -15.74 -25.48 -13.93
N ALA A 14 -15.01 -24.41 -13.63
CA ALA A 14 -13.86 -24.01 -14.43
C ALA A 14 -12.76 -25.09 -14.47
N GLN A 15 -12.53 -25.80 -13.36
CA GLN A 15 -11.61 -26.93 -13.32
C GLN A 15 -12.08 -28.08 -14.22
N ALA A 16 -13.36 -28.44 -14.18
CA ALA A 16 -13.94 -29.47 -15.03
C ALA A 16 -13.83 -29.12 -16.52
N ASN A 17 -14.04 -27.84 -16.85
CA ASN A 17 -13.95 -27.32 -18.22
C ASN A 17 -12.53 -26.95 -18.66
N ARG A 18 -11.53 -27.06 -17.76
CA ARG A 18 -10.12 -26.71 -17.96
C ARG A 18 -9.87 -25.24 -18.34
N GLN A 19 -10.85 -24.37 -18.13
CA GLN A 19 -10.79 -22.96 -18.44
C GLN A 19 -11.83 -22.20 -17.63
N LEU A 20 -11.45 -21.03 -17.10
CA LEU A 20 -12.40 -20.14 -16.44
C LEU A 20 -12.89 -19.08 -17.44
N VAL A 21 -14.18 -19.15 -17.77
CA VAL A 21 -14.87 -18.10 -18.54
C VAL A 21 -15.76 -17.33 -17.57
N VAL A 22 -15.31 -16.14 -17.18
CA VAL A 22 -16.06 -15.29 -16.25
C VAL A 22 -17.28 -14.69 -16.98
N PRO A 23 -18.48 -14.65 -16.38
CA PRO A 23 -19.68 -14.11 -17.03
C PRO A 23 -19.50 -12.69 -17.60
N SER A 24 -18.75 -11.83 -16.90
CA SER A 24 -18.47 -10.46 -17.34
C SER A 24 -17.71 -10.39 -18.66
N VAL A 25 -16.99 -11.44 -19.08
CA VAL A 25 -16.35 -11.49 -20.40
C VAL A 25 -17.40 -11.43 -21.52
N ALA A 26 -18.56 -12.04 -21.33
CA ALA A 26 -19.63 -12.02 -22.32
C ALA A 26 -20.43 -10.70 -22.32
N THR A 27 -20.61 -10.08 -21.15
CA THR A 27 -21.44 -8.86 -21.00
C THR A 27 -20.65 -7.56 -21.13
N GLU A 28 -19.40 -7.54 -20.69
CA GLU A 28 -18.55 -6.35 -20.58
C GLU A 28 -17.25 -6.47 -21.39
N GLY A 29 -16.91 -7.68 -21.85
CA GLY A 29 -15.71 -7.95 -22.67
C GLY A 29 -14.46 -8.33 -21.88
N PHE A 30 -14.51 -8.31 -20.55
CA PHE A 30 -13.36 -8.66 -19.70
C PHE A 30 -13.78 -9.26 -18.35
N ALA A 31 -12.86 -10.01 -17.73
CA ALA A 31 -12.96 -10.48 -16.36
C ALA A 31 -12.40 -9.42 -15.40
N HIS A 32 -13.18 -9.09 -14.37
CA HIS A 32 -12.74 -8.22 -13.28
C HIS A 32 -11.73 -8.93 -12.40
N CYS A 33 -10.55 -8.35 -12.25
CA CYS A 33 -9.57 -8.76 -11.26
C CYS A 33 -9.27 -7.59 -10.31
N SER A 34 -8.55 -7.88 -9.23
CA SER A 34 -8.10 -6.89 -8.26
C SER A 34 -6.64 -7.11 -7.92
N THR A 35 -5.97 -6.06 -7.46
CA THR A 35 -4.73 -6.20 -6.71
C THR A 35 -5.00 -6.64 -5.27
N GLU A 36 -3.95 -7.03 -4.56
CA GLU A 36 -4.00 -7.38 -3.14
C GLU A 36 -4.60 -6.28 -2.27
N HIS A 37 -4.26 -5.01 -2.55
CA HIS A 37 -4.78 -3.86 -1.81
C HIS A 37 -6.24 -3.52 -2.13
N GLN A 38 -6.76 -4.00 -3.27
CA GLN A 38 -8.13 -3.71 -3.71
C GLN A 38 -9.12 -4.80 -3.26
N ILE A 39 -8.66 -6.04 -3.09
CA ILE A 39 -9.57 -7.20 -3.05
C ILE A 39 -10.54 -7.18 -1.84
N VAL A 40 -10.08 -6.73 -0.68
CA VAL A 40 -10.90 -6.68 0.53
C VAL A 40 -12.00 -5.63 0.40
N ASP A 41 -11.69 -4.46 -0.15
CA ASP A 41 -12.67 -3.39 -0.38
C ASP A 41 -13.69 -3.81 -1.44
N VAL A 42 -13.25 -4.43 -2.53
CA VAL A 42 -14.13 -4.99 -3.57
C VAL A 42 -15.06 -6.05 -2.99
N ALA A 43 -14.54 -6.97 -2.19
CA ALA A 43 -15.32 -8.03 -1.58
C ALA A 43 -16.38 -7.48 -0.61
N ASN A 44 -16.00 -6.54 0.25
CA ASN A 44 -16.92 -5.93 1.20
C ASN A 44 -17.95 -5.00 0.52
N LYS A 45 -17.62 -4.40 -0.63
CA LYS A 45 -18.54 -3.54 -1.39
C LYS A 45 -19.58 -4.35 -2.18
N TYR A 46 -19.16 -5.41 -2.86
CA TYR A 46 -20.01 -6.11 -3.85
C TYR A 46 -20.45 -7.51 -3.43
N PHE A 47 -19.77 -8.15 -2.48
CA PHE A 47 -19.99 -9.56 -2.12
C PHE A 47 -20.30 -9.76 -0.63
N ARG A 48 -20.60 -8.70 0.12
CA ARG A 48 -20.85 -8.76 1.56
C ARG A 48 -21.89 -9.83 1.93
N GLY A 49 -21.54 -10.71 2.87
CA GLY A 49 -22.40 -11.81 3.33
C GLY A 49 -22.53 -12.98 2.36
N VAL A 50 -21.85 -12.96 1.21
CA VAL A 50 -21.78 -14.12 0.32
C VAL A 50 -20.79 -15.14 0.90
N HIS A 51 -21.22 -16.38 1.03
CA HIS A 51 -20.41 -17.48 1.54
C HIS A 51 -19.80 -18.32 0.41
N ASN A 52 -18.91 -19.26 0.75
CA ASN A 52 -18.26 -20.17 -0.19
C ASN A 52 -17.47 -19.46 -1.31
N MET A 53 -16.88 -18.31 -0.99
CA MET A 53 -16.06 -17.56 -1.93
C MET A 53 -14.59 -18.00 -1.89
N VAL A 54 -13.91 -17.88 -3.04
CA VAL A 54 -12.49 -18.18 -3.20
C VAL A 54 -11.79 -17.07 -3.98
N LEU A 55 -10.49 -16.91 -3.72
CA LEU A 55 -9.61 -16.04 -4.46
C LEU A 55 -8.66 -16.86 -5.32
N LEU A 56 -8.65 -16.61 -6.63
CA LEU A 56 -7.63 -17.12 -7.51
C LEU A 56 -6.45 -16.16 -7.53
N LYS A 57 -5.29 -16.66 -7.14
CA LYS A 57 -4.02 -15.94 -7.24
C LYS A 57 -3.43 -16.20 -8.62
N ILE A 58 -3.42 -15.18 -9.46
CA ILE A 58 -3.08 -15.32 -10.89
C ILE A 58 -1.73 -14.68 -11.18
N ASP A 59 -0.90 -15.38 -11.95
CA ASP A 59 0.33 -14.88 -12.55
C ASP A 59 0.03 -14.21 -13.90
N PRO A 60 0.15 -12.87 -14.00
CA PRO A 60 -0.09 -12.16 -15.25
C PRO A 60 0.79 -12.61 -16.41
N THR A 61 1.99 -13.13 -16.12
CA THR A 61 2.96 -13.51 -17.16
C THR A 61 2.59 -14.83 -17.85
N LYS A 62 1.69 -15.61 -17.26
CA LYS A 62 1.18 -16.89 -17.78
C LYS A 62 -0.19 -16.77 -18.43
N LEU A 63 -0.79 -15.58 -18.41
CA LEU A 63 -2.09 -15.35 -19.04
C LEU A 63 -1.97 -15.46 -20.56
N THR A 64 -2.88 -16.20 -21.17
CA THR A 64 -3.04 -16.23 -22.64
C THR A 64 -3.90 -15.08 -23.15
N SER A 65 -4.80 -14.55 -22.30
CA SER A 65 -5.66 -13.40 -22.59
C SER A 65 -4.95 -12.08 -22.26
N GLN A 66 -5.34 -10.99 -22.95
CA GLN A 66 -4.75 -9.68 -22.73
C GLN A 66 -5.13 -9.13 -21.35
N LEU A 67 -4.14 -8.66 -20.58
CA LEU A 67 -4.35 -7.92 -19.34
C LEU A 67 -4.18 -6.42 -19.58
N LYS A 68 -5.11 -5.60 -19.09
CA LYS A 68 -4.98 -4.14 -19.03
C LYS A 68 -5.27 -3.63 -17.63
N PHE A 69 -4.62 -2.53 -17.25
CA PHE A 69 -4.95 -1.79 -16.04
C PHE A 69 -5.71 -0.53 -16.43
N GLU A 70 -6.99 -0.48 -16.10
CA GLU A 70 -7.90 0.58 -16.52
C GLU A 70 -8.69 1.08 -15.30
N PRO A 71 -9.23 2.30 -15.34
CA PRO A 71 -10.08 2.75 -14.24
C PRO A 71 -11.30 1.85 -14.04
N PRO A 72 -11.92 1.85 -12.85
CA PRO A 72 -13.03 0.97 -12.57
C PRO A 72 -14.20 1.24 -13.52
N ALA A 73 -14.80 0.16 -14.03
CA ALA A 73 -16.09 0.23 -14.70
C ALA A 73 -17.18 0.35 -13.64
N HIS A 74 -17.64 1.57 -13.37
CA HIS A 74 -18.72 1.78 -12.40
C HIS A 74 -20.01 1.10 -12.87
N LEU A 75 -20.56 0.22 -12.03
CA LEU A 75 -21.78 -0.54 -12.33
C LEU A 75 -23.02 0.35 -12.55
N ASP A 76 -23.00 1.57 -12.01
CA ASP A 76 -24.07 2.57 -12.18
C ASP A 76 -23.90 3.44 -13.44
N GLY A 77 -22.84 3.22 -14.22
CA GLY A 77 -22.53 3.99 -15.41
C GLY A 77 -22.02 5.40 -15.14
N SER A 78 -21.68 5.73 -13.88
CA SER A 78 -21.08 7.02 -13.58
C SER A 78 -19.71 7.18 -14.25
N PRO A 79 -19.34 8.41 -14.65
CA PRO A 79 -18.06 8.65 -15.29
C PRO A 79 -16.95 8.39 -14.28
N THR A 80 -15.89 7.73 -14.73
CA THR A 80 -14.65 7.60 -13.97
C THR A 80 -14.17 8.97 -13.50
N LEU A 81 -13.96 9.13 -12.19
CA LEU A 81 -13.36 10.35 -11.65
C LEU A 81 -11.85 10.41 -11.95
N PRO A 82 -11.28 11.61 -12.06
CA PRO A 82 -9.83 11.77 -12.12
C PRO A 82 -9.19 11.05 -10.93
N HIS A 83 -8.14 10.26 -11.19
CA HIS A 83 -7.31 9.58 -10.18
C HIS A 83 -7.90 8.35 -9.48
N GLU A 84 -8.98 7.77 -10.00
CA GLU A 84 -9.42 6.46 -9.50
C GLU A 84 -8.35 5.37 -9.68
N PRO A 85 -8.22 4.44 -8.71
CA PRO A 85 -7.21 3.40 -8.77
C PRO A 85 -7.48 2.47 -9.96
N LEU A 86 -6.45 2.14 -10.73
CA LEU A 86 -6.57 1.25 -11.87
C LEU A 86 -6.81 -0.19 -11.41
N PHE A 87 -7.76 -0.87 -12.04
CA PHE A 87 -8.09 -2.28 -11.84
C PHE A 87 -7.54 -3.13 -12.98
N PRO A 88 -7.01 -4.34 -12.68
CA PRO A 88 -6.65 -5.30 -13.70
C PRO A 88 -7.89 -5.91 -14.36
N HIS A 89 -7.99 -5.80 -15.68
CA HIS A 89 -9.04 -6.41 -16.50
C HIS A 89 -8.42 -7.43 -17.47
N VAL A 90 -8.92 -8.67 -17.46
CA VAL A 90 -8.46 -9.74 -18.36
C VAL A 90 -9.46 -9.89 -19.51
N TYR A 91 -9.07 -9.52 -20.72
CA TYR A 91 -9.90 -9.50 -21.92
C TYR A 91 -9.96 -10.90 -22.56
N GLY A 92 -10.69 -11.80 -21.90
CA GLY A 92 -10.88 -13.17 -22.36
C GLY A 92 -10.93 -14.18 -21.21
N PRO A 93 -10.91 -15.49 -21.51
CA PRO A 93 -10.88 -16.52 -20.49
C PRO A 93 -9.57 -16.49 -19.69
N ILE A 94 -9.64 -16.93 -18.43
CA ILE A 94 -8.47 -17.14 -17.57
C ILE A 94 -8.07 -18.62 -17.68
N ASN A 95 -6.89 -18.89 -18.24
CA ASN A 95 -6.33 -20.24 -18.34
C ASN A 95 -5.86 -20.73 -16.97
N LEU A 96 -6.13 -22.00 -16.65
CA LEU A 96 -5.83 -22.55 -15.31
C LEU A 96 -4.33 -22.58 -15.01
N ASP A 97 -3.47 -22.70 -16.03
CA ASP A 97 -2.01 -22.66 -15.85
C ASP A 97 -1.49 -21.31 -15.34
N ALA A 98 -2.29 -20.25 -15.45
CA ALA A 98 -2.00 -18.94 -14.86
C ALA A 98 -2.40 -18.84 -13.38
N VAL A 99 -3.21 -19.77 -12.86
CA VAL A 99 -3.64 -19.80 -11.46
C VAL A 99 -2.54 -20.47 -10.63
N LEU A 100 -1.89 -19.69 -9.77
CA LEU A 100 -0.82 -20.15 -8.87
C LEU A 100 -1.37 -20.81 -7.61
N GLU A 101 -2.49 -20.29 -7.10
CA GLU A 101 -3.04 -20.68 -5.81
C GLU A 101 -4.54 -20.38 -5.78
N VAL A 102 -5.30 -21.19 -5.04
CA VAL A 102 -6.71 -20.97 -4.75
C VAL A 102 -6.84 -20.81 -3.25
N ILE A 103 -7.29 -19.64 -2.81
CA ILE A 103 -7.33 -19.27 -1.40
C ILE A 103 -8.79 -19.21 -0.95
N ASP A 104 -9.10 -19.88 0.15
CA ASP A 104 -10.39 -19.79 0.80
C ASP A 104 -10.61 -18.37 1.32
N PHE A 105 -11.75 -17.77 0.99
CA PHE A 105 -12.02 -16.38 1.35
C PHE A 105 -13.40 -16.25 2.00
N PRO A 106 -13.58 -16.82 3.22
CA PRO A 106 -14.85 -16.72 3.93
C PRO A 106 -15.05 -15.30 4.50
N CYS A 107 -16.32 -14.88 4.58
CA CYS A 107 -16.70 -13.74 5.41
C CYS A 107 -17.03 -14.17 6.85
N ASP A 108 -16.96 -13.22 7.78
CA ASP A 108 -17.30 -13.41 9.19
C ASP A 108 -18.83 -13.48 9.43
N SER A 109 -19.23 -13.59 10.70
CA SER A 109 -20.65 -13.63 11.09
C SER A 109 -21.42 -12.34 10.76
N ASN A 110 -20.74 -11.22 10.51
CA ASN A 110 -21.32 -9.96 10.07
C ASN A 110 -21.27 -9.80 8.53
N GLY A 111 -20.84 -10.84 7.82
CA GLY A 111 -20.67 -10.85 6.36
C GLY A 111 -19.46 -10.05 5.87
N HIS A 112 -18.52 -9.69 6.74
CA HIS A 112 -17.32 -8.91 6.41
C HIS A 112 -16.17 -9.83 5.99
N PHE A 113 -15.44 -9.44 4.94
CA PHE A 113 -14.24 -10.13 4.49
C PHE A 113 -12.99 -9.43 5.01
N SER A 114 -12.00 -10.22 5.39
CA SER A 114 -10.68 -9.76 5.84
C SER A 114 -9.59 -10.41 5.00
N ALA A 115 -8.48 -9.71 4.79
CA ALA A 115 -7.36 -10.23 3.99
C ALA A 115 -6.93 -11.62 4.48
N PRO A 116 -6.84 -12.62 3.59
CA PRO A 116 -6.40 -13.95 3.99
C PRO A 116 -4.88 -13.93 4.22
N PRO A 117 -4.36 -14.74 5.17
CA PRO A 117 -2.93 -14.75 5.48
C PRO A 117 -2.01 -15.02 4.28
N GLN A 118 -2.49 -15.77 3.28
CA GLN A 118 -1.78 -16.09 2.02
C GLN A 118 -1.56 -14.87 1.11
N LEU A 119 -2.28 -13.79 1.38
CA LEU A 119 -2.14 -12.48 0.75
C LEU A 119 -1.41 -11.49 1.64
N ASN A 120 -0.83 -11.88 2.78
CA ASN A 120 0.07 -11.00 3.51
C ASN A 120 1.46 -11.08 2.86
N THR A 121 1.67 -10.31 1.79
CA THR A 121 3.01 -10.21 1.17
C THR A 121 4.01 -9.49 2.08
N PHE A 122 3.51 -8.72 3.03
CA PHE A 122 4.29 -8.09 4.09
C PHE A 122 3.40 -7.67 5.27
N ASN A 123 4.01 -7.48 6.43
CA ASN A 123 3.39 -6.89 7.61
C ASN A 123 4.02 -5.53 7.88
N VAL A 124 3.22 -4.59 8.39
CA VAL A 124 3.75 -3.33 8.93
C VAL A 124 3.82 -3.42 10.45
N VAL A 125 5.01 -3.21 11.00
CA VAL A 125 5.26 -3.24 12.45
C VAL A 125 5.99 -1.98 12.88
N ASN A 126 5.77 -1.55 14.14
CA ASN A 126 6.60 -0.50 14.73
C ASN A 126 8.03 -1.05 14.92
N ILE A 127 9.04 -0.32 14.43
CA ILE A 127 10.43 -0.79 14.41
C ILE A 127 10.99 -1.01 15.82
N ALA A 128 10.45 -0.34 16.85
CA ALA A 128 10.84 -0.56 18.24
C ALA A 128 10.55 -2.00 18.71
N SER A 129 9.58 -2.68 18.07
CA SER A 129 9.27 -4.10 18.32
C SER A 129 10.14 -5.07 17.50
N ALA A 130 11.05 -4.54 16.68
CA ALA A 130 11.86 -5.30 15.72
C ALA A 130 13.34 -4.83 15.72
N PRO A 131 14.07 -4.91 16.87
CA PRO A 131 15.40 -4.34 17.02
C PRO A 131 16.47 -4.92 16.09
N HIS A 132 16.27 -6.15 15.59
CA HIS A 132 17.17 -6.75 14.60
C HIS A 132 17.15 -6.04 13.25
N HIS A 133 16.13 -5.21 12.96
CA HIS A 133 16.05 -4.40 11.75
C HIS A 133 16.71 -3.03 11.85
N TRP A 134 17.08 -2.55 13.05
CA TRP A 134 17.56 -1.18 13.25
C TRP A 134 18.80 -0.84 12.45
N GLN A 135 19.81 -1.73 12.50
CA GLN A 135 21.06 -1.56 11.75
C GLN A 135 20.79 -1.41 10.26
N ARG A 136 19.96 -2.31 9.71
CA ARG A 136 19.67 -2.31 8.28
C ARG A 136 18.85 -1.11 7.85
N ALA A 137 17.85 -0.72 8.66
CA ALA A 137 17.06 0.47 8.42
C ALA A 137 17.94 1.73 8.44
N ALA A 138 18.86 1.84 9.40
CA ALA A 138 19.75 2.99 9.53
C ALA A 138 20.72 3.12 8.33
N GLU A 139 21.29 2.01 7.85
CA GLU A 139 22.10 2.00 6.63
C GLU A 139 21.31 2.48 5.40
N LEU A 140 20.06 2.05 5.27
CA LEU A 140 19.18 2.49 4.19
C LEU A 140 18.89 3.99 4.28
N SER A 141 18.58 4.50 5.47
CA SER A 141 18.28 5.92 5.70
C SER A 141 19.47 6.82 5.38
N VAL A 142 20.68 6.47 5.85
CA VAL A 142 21.90 7.21 5.48
C VAL A 142 22.08 7.22 3.97
N SER A 143 21.85 6.09 3.30
CA SER A 143 22.00 6.01 1.85
C SER A 143 20.98 6.89 1.12
N GLU A 144 19.72 6.85 1.53
CA GLU A 144 18.61 7.56 0.88
C GLU A 144 18.74 9.07 1.08
N TRP A 145 18.97 9.50 2.32
CA TRP A 145 18.90 10.90 2.70
C TRP A 145 20.24 11.63 2.59
N LYS A 146 21.32 10.96 2.16
CA LYS A 146 22.68 11.52 2.03
C LYS A 146 22.75 12.86 1.31
N LYS A 147 21.90 13.07 0.30
CA LYS A 147 21.87 14.32 -0.47
C LYS A 147 21.35 15.51 0.33
N TYR A 148 20.46 15.27 1.29
CA TYR A 148 19.89 16.29 2.16
C TYR A 148 20.70 16.41 3.45
N PHE A 149 21.08 15.30 4.07
CA PHE A 149 21.76 15.27 5.36
C PHE A 149 23.12 14.55 5.24
N PRO A 150 24.15 15.19 4.64
CA PRO A 150 25.42 14.54 4.35
C PRO A 150 26.26 14.18 5.59
N ASN A 151 25.91 14.75 6.74
CA ASN A 151 26.59 14.51 8.02
C ASN A 151 25.92 13.40 8.85
N ASP A 152 24.73 12.94 8.45
CA ASP A 152 24.05 11.86 9.17
C ASP A 152 24.84 10.57 9.08
N THR A 153 24.81 9.83 10.18
CA THR A 153 25.51 8.56 10.31
C THR A 153 24.54 7.42 10.54
N VAL A 154 25.01 6.19 10.42
CA VAL A 154 24.21 5.02 10.80
C VAL A 154 23.77 5.13 12.27
N GLN A 155 24.63 5.67 13.13
CA GLN A 155 24.30 5.87 14.54
C GLN A 155 23.13 6.86 14.73
N THR A 156 23.07 7.94 13.94
CA THR A 156 22.00 8.93 13.96
C THR A 156 20.62 8.26 13.83
N TYR A 157 20.44 7.45 12.79
CA TYR A 157 19.17 6.74 12.56
C TYR A 157 18.99 5.53 13.49
N PHE A 158 20.07 4.86 13.88
CA PHE A 158 20.00 3.76 14.84
C PHE A 158 19.42 4.24 16.18
N ASP A 159 19.85 5.42 16.65
CA ASP A 159 19.33 6.04 17.88
C ASP A 159 17.87 6.45 17.73
N LEU A 160 17.48 7.00 16.57
CA LEU A 160 16.09 7.32 16.23
C LEU A 160 15.16 6.09 16.31
N TYR A 161 15.63 4.93 15.84
CA TYR A 161 14.83 3.69 15.85
C TYR A 161 14.77 2.99 17.21
N GLY A 162 15.49 3.51 18.20
CA GLY A 162 15.55 3.02 19.56
C GLY A 162 14.20 2.98 20.29
N LEU A 163 14.17 2.24 21.40
CA LEU A 163 12.96 1.82 22.13
C LEU A 163 12.06 2.92 22.70
N THR A 164 12.48 4.19 22.69
CA THR A 164 11.76 5.27 23.38
C THR A 164 10.67 5.90 22.52
N GLY A 165 10.71 5.73 21.20
CA GLY A 165 9.87 6.53 20.28
C GLY A 165 10.06 8.04 20.49
N GLN A 166 11.23 8.41 21.05
CA GLN A 166 11.61 9.77 21.37
C GLN A 166 13.08 9.98 21.00
N TYR A 167 13.34 11.04 20.25
CA TYR A 167 14.67 11.52 19.92
C TYR A 167 14.77 12.99 20.35
N GLU A 168 15.76 13.34 21.17
CA GLU A 168 15.97 14.72 21.66
C GLU A 168 14.74 15.39 22.32
N GLY A 169 13.79 14.60 22.85
CA GLY A 169 12.54 15.11 23.45
C GLY A 169 11.38 15.25 22.46
N HIS A 170 11.62 14.99 21.18
CA HIS A 170 10.65 14.91 20.10
C HIS A 170 10.12 13.50 19.93
N PHE A 171 8.85 13.36 19.62
CA PHE A 171 8.20 12.10 19.35
C PHE A 171 8.54 11.60 17.94
N ALA A 172 8.96 10.33 17.83
CA ALA A 172 9.22 9.66 16.55
C ALA A 172 8.80 8.19 16.61
N GLU A 173 7.81 7.80 15.81
CA GLU A 173 7.39 6.42 15.64
C GLU A 173 7.63 5.94 14.21
N THR A 174 8.65 5.10 14.04
CA THR A 174 8.97 4.49 12.74
C THR A 174 8.26 3.15 12.57
N TYR A 175 7.64 2.99 11.41
CA TYR A 175 7.00 1.76 10.96
C TYR A 175 7.80 1.15 9.82
N ILE A 176 8.02 -0.16 9.85
CA ILE A 176 8.68 -0.92 8.80
C ILE A 176 7.75 -1.93 8.18
N ALA A 177 7.88 -2.13 6.87
CA ALA A 177 7.26 -3.23 6.15
C ALA A 177 8.25 -4.40 6.07
N VAL A 178 7.83 -5.59 6.52
CA VAL A 178 8.64 -6.81 6.52
C VAL A 178 7.91 -7.94 5.80
N ASN A 179 8.59 -8.67 4.91
CA ASN A 179 8.01 -9.84 4.25
C ASN A 179 8.02 -11.09 5.17
N PRO A 180 7.41 -12.22 4.76
CA PRO A 180 7.45 -13.46 5.53
C PRO A 180 8.85 -14.04 5.78
N GLU A 181 9.83 -13.66 4.95
CA GLU A 181 11.25 -14.01 5.13
C GLU A 181 11.98 -13.09 6.11
N ASP A 182 11.27 -12.17 6.78
CA ASP A 182 11.81 -11.17 7.70
C ASP A 182 12.83 -10.23 7.03
N GLU A 183 12.60 -9.90 5.77
CA GLU A 183 13.36 -8.90 5.02
C GLU A 183 12.64 -7.55 5.06
N LEU A 184 13.40 -6.49 5.34
CA LEU A 184 12.93 -5.11 5.32
C LEU A 184 12.62 -4.64 3.89
N LEU A 185 11.40 -4.16 3.68
CA LEU A 185 10.86 -3.75 2.39
C LEU A 185 10.69 -2.23 2.25
N GLY A 186 10.56 -1.53 3.36
CA GLY A 186 10.37 -0.09 3.40
C GLY A 186 10.09 0.41 4.81
N MET A 187 10.06 1.72 4.97
CA MET A 187 9.78 2.39 6.23
C MET A 187 9.05 3.72 6.01
N ALA A 188 8.37 4.18 7.06
CA ALA A 188 7.83 5.53 7.17
C ALA A 188 7.76 5.91 8.65
N THR A 189 7.93 7.20 8.95
CA THR A 189 8.00 7.69 10.32
C THR A 189 6.91 8.72 10.57
N LEU A 190 6.26 8.62 11.73
CA LEU A 190 5.45 9.70 12.28
C LEU A 190 6.32 10.49 13.27
N VAL A 191 6.54 11.77 13.01
CA VAL A 191 7.29 12.65 13.93
C VAL A 191 6.43 13.85 14.35
N ASP A 192 6.64 14.41 15.54
CA ASP A 192 5.97 15.65 15.94
C ASP A 192 6.55 16.89 15.25
N ASP A 193 7.88 16.92 15.09
CA ASP A 193 8.62 17.92 14.33
C ASP A 193 9.65 17.23 13.43
N ASP A 194 9.62 17.52 12.13
CA ASP A 194 10.59 17.00 11.14
C ASP A 194 11.73 17.99 10.89
N GLU A 195 11.84 19.03 11.74
CA GLU A 195 12.88 20.06 11.73
C GLU A 195 13.02 20.80 10.38
N LEU A 196 11.93 20.87 9.62
CA LEU A 196 11.90 21.61 8.36
C LEU A 196 12.20 23.10 8.63
N PRO A 197 13.25 23.69 8.02
CA PRO A 197 13.60 25.09 8.27
C PRO A 197 12.43 26.03 7.97
N GLU A 198 12.22 27.01 8.86
CA GLU A 198 11.16 28.02 8.75
C GLU A 198 9.72 27.45 8.71
N SER A 199 9.55 26.22 9.15
CA SER A 199 8.24 25.60 9.34
C SER A 199 7.37 26.38 10.34
N ASN A 200 6.11 26.56 9.97
CA ASN A 200 5.06 27.09 10.86
C ASN A 200 3.93 26.08 11.07
N GLU A 201 4.00 24.93 10.41
CA GLU A 201 3.02 23.86 10.52
C GLU A 201 3.11 23.24 11.93
N PRO A 202 1.98 23.00 12.61
CA PRO A 202 1.97 22.53 13.99
C PRO A 202 2.37 21.05 14.16
N GLY A 203 2.69 20.35 13.07
CA GLY A 203 2.85 18.91 13.04
C GLY A 203 1.53 18.15 13.32
N PRO A 204 1.59 16.81 13.38
CA PRO A 204 2.76 15.99 13.15
C PRO A 204 3.07 15.81 11.65
N TRP A 205 4.18 15.15 11.35
CA TRP A 205 4.69 14.92 10.01
C TRP A 205 4.77 13.44 9.67
N LEU A 206 4.40 13.12 8.43
CA LEU A 206 4.82 11.91 7.74
C LEU A 206 6.22 12.16 7.17
N ALA A 207 7.21 11.53 7.77
CA ALA A 207 8.62 11.67 7.44
C ALA A 207 9.23 10.35 6.96
N ALA A 208 10.43 10.44 6.38
CA ALA A 208 11.30 9.32 6.05
C ALA A 208 10.63 8.14 5.29
N VAL A 209 9.73 8.44 4.35
CA VAL A 209 9.06 7.40 3.54
C VAL A 209 10.04 6.83 2.51
N LEU A 210 10.32 5.53 2.61
CA LEU A 210 11.26 4.83 1.74
C LEU A 210 10.74 3.42 1.41
N THR A 211 10.92 3.00 0.16
CA THR A 211 10.71 1.62 -0.30
C THR A 211 11.98 1.07 -0.95
N VAL A 212 12.36 -0.16 -0.62
CA VAL A 212 13.59 -0.78 -1.14
C VAL A 212 13.44 -1.11 -2.65
N PRO A 213 14.32 -0.62 -3.55
CA PRO A 213 14.11 -0.69 -5.01
C PRO A 213 14.06 -2.08 -5.65
N SER A 214 14.59 -3.13 -4.99
CA SER A 214 14.83 -4.43 -5.61
C SER A 214 13.60 -5.33 -5.74
N LYS A 215 12.45 -4.90 -5.26
CA LYS A 215 11.20 -5.66 -5.37
C LYS A 215 10.11 -4.72 -5.85
N ARG A 216 9.56 -4.97 -7.05
CA ARG A 216 8.29 -4.37 -7.52
C ARG A 216 7.19 -4.71 -6.52
N GLN A 217 7.12 -3.98 -5.43
CA GLN A 217 6.16 -4.22 -4.37
C GLN A 217 5.10 -3.15 -4.46
N ASN A 218 4.13 -3.45 -5.32
CA ASN A 218 2.91 -2.66 -5.46
C ASN A 218 2.30 -2.49 -4.05
N GLY A 219 2.36 -1.26 -3.55
CA GLY A 219 1.62 -0.80 -2.38
C GLY A 219 2.35 -0.76 -1.03
N VAL A 220 3.62 -1.18 -0.90
CA VAL A 220 4.36 -1.03 0.39
C VAL A 220 4.37 0.42 0.86
N GLY A 221 4.76 1.36 -0.02
CA GLY A 221 4.73 2.79 0.30
C GLY A 221 3.34 3.26 0.70
N SER A 222 2.30 2.88 -0.05
CA SER A 222 0.91 3.23 0.30
C SER A 222 0.48 2.69 1.66
N THR A 223 0.79 1.43 1.98
CA THR A 223 0.43 0.80 3.26
C THR A 223 1.19 1.43 4.43
N LEU A 224 2.47 1.77 4.25
CA LEU A 224 3.25 2.49 5.25
C LEU A 224 2.67 3.88 5.54
N VAL A 225 2.33 4.64 4.49
CA VAL A 225 1.68 5.95 4.64
C VAL A 225 0.33 5.80 5.35
N GLN A 226 -0.50 4.84 4.97
CA GLN A 226 -1.78 4.58 5.63
C GLN A 226 -1.61 4.19 7.11
N GLN A 227 -0.57 3.43 7.45
CA GLN A 227 -0.29 3.08 8.84
C GLN A 227 0.07 4.33 9.66
N VAL A 228 0.88 5.24 9.10
CA VAL A 228 1.22 6.52 9.75
C VAL A 228 -0.01 7.40 9.91
N VAL A 229 -0.85 7.53 8.87
CA VAL A 229 -2.13 8.27 8.92
C VAL A 229 -3.04 7.71 10.02
N LYS A 230 -3.22 6.38 10.05
CA LYS A 230 -4.00 5.70 11.10
C LYS A 230 -3.43 5.98 12.49
N ARG A 231 -2.10 6.02 12.63
CA ARG A 231 -1.47 6.31 13.92
C ARG A 231 -1.68 7.76 14.34
N ALA A 232 -1.54 8.73 13.44
CA ALA A 232 -1.82 10.13 13.71
C ALA A 232 -3.28 10.35 14.19
N HIS A 233 -4.24 9.68 13.53
CA HIS A 233 -5.63 9.65 13.98
C HIS A 233 -5.80 9.10 15.40
N GLN A 234 -5.11 8.01 15.75
CA GLN A 234 -5.19 7.41 17.09
C GLN A 234 -4.64 8.32 18.18
N HIS A 235 -3.66 9.16 17.85
CA HIS A 235 -3.13 10.20 18.74
C HIS A 235 -4.03 11.45 18.81
N GLY A 236 -5.12 11.49 18.04
CA GLY A 236 -6.11 12.57 18.08
C GLY A 236 -5.76 13.79 17.24
N HIS A 237 -4.78 13.68 16.33
CA HIS A 237 -4.47 14.73 15.38
C HIS A 237 -5.58 14.88 14.34
N ARG A 238 -5.76 16.10 13.84
CA ARG A 238 -6.79 16.47 12.85
C ARG A 238 -6.23 16.72 11.46
N GLU A 239 -4.91 16.85 11.38
CA GLU A 239 -4.19 17.13 10.16
C GLU A 239 -2.81 16.48 10.28
N LEU A 240 -2.25 16.08 9.15
CA LEU A 240 -0.91 15.53 9.03
C LEU A 240 -0.18 16.28 7.91
N PHE A 241 1.12 16.53 8.09
CA PHE A 241 1.93 17.26 7.12
C PHE A 241 3.02 16.35 6.51
N LEU A 242 3.49 16.70 5.33
CA LEU A 242 4.70 16.14 4.73
C LEU A 242 5.34 17.19 3.84
N TYR A 243 6.57 16.97 3.42
CA TYR A 243 7.15 17.66 2.28
C TYR A 243 7.82 16.66 1.33
N THR A 244 7.79 16.97 0.03
CA THR A 244 8.38 16.09 -1.00
C THR A 244 9.00 16.93 -2.11
N ALA A 245 10.10 16.44 -2.68
CA ALA A 245 10.78 17.09 -3.81
C ALA A 245 10.13 16.71 -5.15
N ASP A 246 9.65 15.47 -5.29
CA ASP A 246 9.31 14.86 -6.58
C ASP A 246 8.09 13.91 -6.58
N GLU A 247 7.42 13.69 -5.44
CA GLU A 247 6.28 12.76 -5.33
C GLU A 247 4.91 13.45 -5.14
N GLN A 248 4.80 14.74 -5.47
CA GLN A 248 3.59 15.56 -5.24
C GLN A 248 2.34 14.93 -5.86
N GLU A 249 2.42 14.46 -7.11
CA GLU A 249 1.29 13.82 -7.79
C GLU A 249 0.86 12.51 -7.13
N TRP A 250 1.81 11.75 -6.58
CA TRP A 250 1.53 10.47 -5.94
C TRP A 250 0.76 10.65 -4.63
N TYR A 251 1.12 11.69 -3.87
CA TYR A 251 0.43 12.10 -2.65
C TYR A 251 -0.92 12.77 -2.95
N ALA A 252 -1.01 13.63 -3.97
CA ALA A 252 -2.26 14.28 -4.37
C ALA A 252 -3.35 13.26 -4.74
N LYS A 253 -2.98 12.17 -5.44
CA LYS A 253 -3.88 11.04 -5.73
C LYS A 253 -4.42 10.33 -4.48
N LYS A 254 -3.85 10.57 -3.31
CA LYS A 254 -4.25 10.00 -2.01
C LYS A 254 -4.89 11.04 -1.08
N GLY A 255 -5.28 12.20 -1.61
CA GLY A 255 -5.99 13.23 -0.87
C GLY A 255 -5.10 14.26 -0.18
N TRP A 256 -3.78 14.20 -0.35
CA TRP A 256 -2.88 15.24 0.15
C TRP A 256 -2.99 16.51 -0.67
N ILE A 257 -2.98 17.65 0.00
CA ILE A 257 -3.22 18.96 -0.59
C ILE A 257 -1.90 19.75 -0.56
N PRO A 258 -1.35 20.21 -1.69
CA PRO A 258 -0.23 21.15 -1.69
C PRO A 258 -0.58 22.43 -0.95
N THR A 259 0.28 22.89 -0.04
CA THR A 259 0.04 24.07 0.80
C THR A 259 0.98 25.22 0.48
N ARG A 260 2.29 24.95 0.37
CA ARG A 260 3.32 25.92 0.00
C ARG A 260 4.56 25.23 -0.56
N GLU A 261 5.35 25.98 -1.31
CA GLU A 261 6.72 25.60 -1.64
C GLU A 261 7.67 25.93 -0.49
N THR A 262 8.76 25.19 -0.41
CA THR A 262 9.83 25.36 0.58
C THR A 262 11.16 24.91 -0.01
N GLU A 263 12.26 25.23 0.67
CA GLU A 263 13.58 24.74 0.33
C GLU A 263 14.19 24.01 1.53
N LEU A 264 14.78 22.84 1.27
CA LEU A 264 15.55 22.09 2.26
C LEU A 264 16.93 21.83 1.66
N ASN A 265 17.96 22.39 2.28
CA ASN A 265 19.37 22.24 1.88
C ASN A 265 19.62 22.51 0.39
N GLY A 266 19.02 23.59 -0.16
CA GLY A 266 19.19 23.98 -1.56
C GLY A 266 18.29 23.23 -2.55
N ILE A 267 17.39 22.37 -2.06
CA ILE A 267 16.50 21.56 -2.90
C ILE A 267 15.06 22.00 -2.66
N ALA A 268 14.37 22.34 -3.75
CA ALA A 268 12.96 22.70 -3.72
C ALA A 268 12.10 21.51 -3.30
N HIS A 269 11.17 21.75 -2.39
CA HIS A 269 10.16 20.81 -1.94
C HIS A 269 8.80 21.50 -1.87
N THR A 270 7.75 20.70 -1.91
CA THR A 270 6.38 21.16 -1.68
C THR A 270 5.90 20.59 -0.36
N VAL A 271 5.46 21.46 0.55
CA VAL A 271 4.75 21.06 1.77
C VAL A 271 3.31 20.71 1.39
N MET A 272 2.83 19.57 1.89
CA MET A 272 1.48 19.09 1.67
C MET A 272 0.81 18.77 3.01
N SER A 273 -0.51 18.92 3.09
CA SER A 273 -1.29 18.50 4.25
C SER A 273 -2.37 17.48 3.91
N LEU A 274 -2.74 16.66 4.88
CA LEU A 274 -3.83 15.70 4.80
C LEU A 274 -4.77 15.92 6.00
N PRO A 275 -6.01 16.37 5.76
CA PRO A 275 -7.05 16.35 6.78
C PRO A 275 -7.33 14.90 7.20
N LEU A 276 -7.37 14.67 8.53
CA LEU A 276 -7.62 13.39 9.16
C LEU A 276 -9.12 13.28 9.53
#